data_AF-A0AAX3Y8R8-F1
#
_entry.id   AF-A0AAX3Y8R8-F1
#
_cell.length_a   1.000
_cell.length_b   1.000
_cell.length_c   1.000
_cell.angle_alpha   90.00
_cell.angle_beta   90.00
_cell.angle_gamma   90.00
#
_symmetry.space_group_name_H-M   'P 1'
#
loop_
_entity.id
_entity.type
_entity.pdbx_description
1 polymer ?
#
loop_
_entity_poly.entity_id
_entity_poly.type
_entity_poly.pdbx_seq_one_letter_code
_entity_poly.pdbx_strand_id
1 'polypeptide(L)'
;MSAPPKNPESAGVGAPTRARIAERTLRTDRWWLAPLLTVLGLSVFVVYASVRSWVRTAYFVEDYHYLTPFYSPCLSDSCVPGSSDFGTPIGELPMIIPLGFLVLPFLLGFRLTCYYYRKAYYRSVWFSPPACAVAEPHRTYTGETRLPLIVQNAHRYFFYVALVVSLINTYDAIRAFHGADGGFGIGLGTLIMVCNVILLWAYTVSCHSCRHVTGGRLTHFSKHPIRYRLWTWVSTLNTRHMQLAWTTLATLIVTDFYVMLVASGTISDLRLIN
;
A
#
# COMPACT_ATOMS: atom_id res chain seq x y z
N MET A 1 40.09 10.15 -12.27
CA MET A 1 39.87 11.53 -12.77
C MET A 1 38.37 11.80 -12.74
N SER A 2 37.91 12.56 -11.76
CA SER A 2 36.50 12.94 -11.64
C SER A 2 36.17 14.02 -12.66
N ALA A 3 35.11 13.84 -13.43
CA ALA A 3 34.67 14.82 -14.41
C ALA A 3 34.35 16.17 -13.73
N PRO A 4 34.69 17.31 -14.34
CA PRO A 4 34.41 18.62 -13.77
C PRO A 4 32.90 18.85 -13.62
N PRO A 5 32.46 19.59 -12.59
CA PRO A 5 31.05 19.90 -12.38
C PRO A 5 30.52 20.70 -13.58
N LYS A 6 29.51 20.16 -14.30
CA LYS A 6 28.86 20.87 -15.39
C LYS A 6 28.14 22.10 -14.85
N ASN A 7 28.37 23.25 -15.49
CA ASN A 7 27.69 24.51 -15.20
C ASN A 7 26.16 24.32 -15.34
N PRO A 8 25.34 24.73 -14.36
CA PRO A 8 23.89 24.57 -14.42
C PRO A 8 23.23 25.31 -15.61
N GLU A 9 23.94 26.25 -16.24
CA GLU A 9 23.51 26.97 -17.45
C GLU A 9 23.61 26.16 -18.75
N SER A 10 24.27 25.00 -18.76
CA SER A 10 24.51 24.24 -19.99
C SER A 10 23.44 23.16 -20.28
N ALA A 11 22.40 23.01 -19.45
CA ALA A 11 21.40 21.94 -19.58
C ALA A 11 20.02 22.32 -19.00
N GLY A 12 18.98 21.57 -19.39
CA GLY A 12 17.62 21.73 -18.86
C GLY A 12 16.90 22.99 -19.37
N VAL A 13 16.06 23.59 -18.52
CA VAL A 13 15.29 24.81 -18.85
C VAL A 13 16.16 26.07 -18.98
N GLY A 14 17.41 26.03 -18.51
CA GLY A 14 18.38 27.13 -18.61
C GLY A 14 19.33 27.03 -19.82
N ALA A 15 19.16 26.03 -20.69
CA ALA A 15 20.06 25.82 -21.83
C ALA A 15 20.02 26.98 -22.84
N PRO A 16 21.15 27.36 -23.48
CA PRO A 16 21.27 28.58 -24.30
C PRO A 16 20.38 28.61 -25.55
N THR A 17 19.88 27.46 -26.01
CA THR A 17 18.95 27.35 -27.16
C THR A 17 17.47 27.39 -26.77
N ARG A 18 17.14 27.48 -25.47
CA ARG A 18 15.75 27.63 -25.00
C ARG A 18 15.43 29.10 -24.71
N ALA A 19 14.14 29.45 -24.82
CA ALA A 19 13.65 30.75 -24.42
C ALA A 19 14.02 31.05 -22.95
N ARG A 20 14.66 32.20 -22.71
CA ARG A 20 15.03 32.65 -21.36
C ARG A 20 13.79 33.19 -20.67
N ILE A 21 13.17 32.36 -19.84
CA ILE A 21 12.04 32.74 -18.99
C ILE A 21 12.62 33.09 -17.62
N ALA A 22 12.38 34.32 -17.14
CA ALA A 22 12.91 34.78 -15.85
C ALA A 22 12.19 34.10 -14.68
N GLU A 23 10.92 33.76 -14.89
CA GLU A 23 10.05 33.11 -13.93
C GLU A 23 10.42 31.64 -13.75
N ARG A 24 10.47 31.18 -12.50
CA ARG A 24 10.76 29.77 -12.17
C ARG A 24 9.72 28.79 -12.72
N THR A 25 8.47 29.24 -12.88
CA THR A 25 7.40 28.50 -13.55
C THR A 25 6.37 29.49 -14.09
N LEU A 26 5.80 29.18 -15.25
CA LEU A 26 4.70 29.93 -15.86
C LEU A 26 3.32 29.51 -15.35
N ARG A 27 3.25 28.53 -14.43
CA ARG A 27 1.98 28.08 -13.86
C ARG A 27 1.46 29.06 -12.83
N THR A 28 0.24 29.54 -13.04
CA THR A 28 -0.50 30.44 -12.13
C THR A 28 -1.48 29.71 -11.22
N ASP A 29 -1.75 28.42 -11.49
CA ASP A 29 -2.64 27.60 -10.70
C ASP A 29 -1.95 26.99 -9.48
N ARG A 30 -2.73 26.37 -8.57
CA ARG A 30 -2.21 25.72 -7.35
C ARG A 30 -1.57 24.36 -7.63
N TRP A 31 -0.60 24.32 -8.53
CA TRP A 31 0.10 23.11 -8.96
C TRP A 31 0.75 22.32 -7.81
N TRP A 32 1.08 22.99 -6.71
CA TRP A 32 1.67 22.41 -5.49
C TRP A 32 0.66 21.68 -4.60
N LEU A 33 -0.64 21.91 -4.78
CA LEU A 33 -1.67 21.38 -3.88
C LEU A 33 -1.73 19.85 -3.93
N ALA A 34 -1.73 19.26 -5.13
CA ALA A 34 -1.77 17.81 -5.28
C ALA A 34 -0.57 17.08 -4.65
N PRO A 35 0.70 17.50 -4.87
CA PRO A 35 1.83 16.90 -4.17
C PRO A 35 1.77 17.14 -2.65
N LEU A 36 1.32 18.31 -2.19
CA LEU A 36 1.16 18.56 -0.75
C LEU A 36 0.16 17.58 -0.10
N LEU A 37 -1.04 17.46 -0.67
CA LEU A 37 -2.06 16.53 -0.15
C LEU A 37 -1.56 15.08 -0.18
N THR A 38 -0.79 14.72 -1.21
CA THR A 38 -0.18 13.39 -1.32
C THR A 38 0.81 13.14 -0.18
N VAL A 39 1.76 14.05 0.07
CA VAL A 39 2.73 13.84 1.16
C VAL A 39 2.05 13.85 2.52
N LEU A 40 1.10 14.76 2.77
CA LEU A 40 0.36 14.81 4.03
C LEU A 40 -0.41 13.51 4.28
N GLY A 41 -1.17 13.02 3.29
CA GLY A 41 -1.93 11.78 3.42
C GLY A 41 -1.03 10.56 3.65
N LEU A 42 0.10 10.46 2.93
CA LEU A 42 1.06 9.38 3.13
C LEU A 42 1.76 9.48 4.49
N SER A 43 2.11 10.69 4.94
CA SER A 43 2.71 10.91 6.26
C SER A 43 1.75 10.51 7.39
N VAL A 44 0.47 10.88 7.30
CA VAL A 44 -0.55 10.44 8.26
C VAL A 44 -0.62 8.92 8.32
N PHE A 45 -0.67 8.24 7.16
CA PHE A 45 -0.70 6.77 7.13
C PHE A 45 0.58 6.16 7.71
N VAL A 46 1.76 6.68 7.38
CA VAL A 46 3.03 6.15 7.92
C VAL A 46 3.09 6.31 9.43
N VAL A 47 2.77 7.50 9.95
CA VAL A 47 2.74 7.74 11.41
C VAL A 47 1.74 6.80 12.09
N TYR A 48 0.53 6.70 11.55
CA TYR A 48 -0.50 5.79 12.07
C TYR A 48 -0.04 4.34 12.08
N ALA A 49 0.44 3.82 10.95
CA ALA A 49 0.91 2.45 10.79
C ALA A 49 2.11 2.15 11.70
N SER A 50 3.05 3.09 11.84
CA SER A 50 4.20 2.96 12.74
C SER A 50 3.75 2.89 14.20
N VAL A 51 2.89 3.80 14.66
CA VAL A 51 2.37 3.73 16.03
C VAL A 51 1.64 2.41 16.25
N ARG A 52 0.70 2.10 15.35
CA ARG A 52 -0.15 0.91 15.50
C ARG A 52 0.61 -0.39 15.44
N SER A 53 1.70 -0.51 14.69
CA SER A 53 2.51 -1.74 14.64
C SER A 53 3.43 -1.96 15.85
N TRP A 54 3.68 -0.92 16.66
CA TRP A 54 4.49 -1.01 17.90
C TRP A 54 3.69 -1.05 19.19
N VAL A 55 2.42 -0.61 19.21
CA VAL A 55 1.58 -0.60 20.42
C VAL A 55 1.37 -2.01 20.99
N ARG A 56 1.29 -3.04 20.14
CA ARG A 56 1.13 -4.46 20.50
C ARG A 56 -0.01 -4.76 21.49
N THR A 57 -1.06 -3.94 21.49
CA THR A 57 -2.28 -4.12 22.27
C THR A 57 -3.49 -3.67 21.47
N ALA A 58 -4.69 -4.08 21.90
CA ALA A 58 -5.96 -3.73 21.25
C ALA A 58 -5.92 -3.95 19.72
N TYR A 59 -5.54 -5.16 19.30
CA TYR A 59 -5.48 -5.55 17.89
C TYR A 59 -6.24 -6.84 17.58
N PHE A 60 -6.83 -7.46 18.60
CA PHE A 60 -7.61 -8.69 18.50
C PHE A 60 -8.83 -8.60 19.41
N VAL A 61 -10.01 -8.99 18.89
CA VAL A 61 -11.24 -9.16 19.67
C VAL A 61 -11.53 -10.65 19.74
N GLU A 62 -11.39 -11.24 20.93
CA GLU A 62 -11.53 -12.69 21.14
C GLU A 62 -12.93 -13.20 20.79
N ASP A 63 -13.98 -12.55 21.32
CA ASP A 63 -15.38 -12.96 21.14
C ASP A 63 -15.80 -13.06 19.67
N TYR A 64 -15.26 -12.19 18.81
CA TYR A 64 -15.65 -12.08 17.39
C TYR A 64 -14.55 -12.46 16.41
N HIS A 65 -13.39 -12.85 16.91
CA HIS A 65 -12.19 -13.14 16.11
C HIS A 65 -11.79 -12.01 15.16
N TYR A 66 -11.95 -10.75 15.58
CA TYR A 66 -11.53 -9.60 14.77
C TYR A 66 -10.04 -9.36 14.95
N LEU A 67 -9.25 -9.77 13.97
CA LEU A 67 -7.82 -9.47 13.90
C LEU A 67 -7.57 -8.27 12.98
N THR A 68 -6.82 -7.29 13.47
CA THR A 68 -6.44 -6.13 12.64
C THR A 68 -5.53 -6.57 11.47
N PRO A 69 -5.63 -5.93 10.30
CA PRO A 69 -4.78 -6.26 9.15
C PRO A 69 -3.30 -5.90 9.35
N PHE A 70 -2.95 -5.09 10.37
CA PHE A 70 -1.56 -4.75 10.69
C PHE A 70 -0.82 -5.84 11.46
N TYR A 71 -1.57 -6.74 12.12
CA TYR A 71 -1.05 -7.82 12.96
C TYR A 71 -1.28 -9.20 12.35
N SER A 72 -1.94 -9.28 11.18
CA SER A 72 -2.18 -10.54 10.49
C SER A 72 -1.12 -10.88 9.44
N PRO A 73 -0.62 -12.14 9.40
CA PRO A 73 -0.80 -13.18 10.41
C PRO A 73 0.08 -12.88 11.64
N CYS A 74 -0.42 -13.19 12.83
CA CYS A 74 0.39 -13.19 14.03
C CYS A 74 1.10 -14.55 14.12
N LEU A 75 2.43 -14.55 14.21
CA LEU A 75 3.26 -15.76 14.11
C LEU A 75 4.33 -15.87 15.21
N SER A 76 4.18 -15.11 16.29
CA SER A 76 5.15 -15.04 17.39
C SER A 76 4.51 -15.39 18.73
N ASP A 77 5.27 -15.96 19.66
CA ASP A 77 4.80 -16.20 21.04
C ASP A 77 4.35 -14.91 21.75
N SER A 78 4.82 -13.74 21.30
CA SER A 78 4.38 -12.42 21.78
C SER A 78 2.95 -12.02 21.36
N CYS A 79 2.28 -12.83 20.55
CA CYS A 79 0.89 -12.61 20.13
C CYS A 79 -0.09 -12.89 21.27
N VAL A 80 -1.20 -12.16 21.32
CA VAL A 80 -2.27 -12.41 22.29
C VAL A 80 -2.84 -13.81 22.03
N PRO A 81 -3.12 -14.62 23.07
CA PRO A 81 -3.71 -15.94 22.89
C PRO A 81 -4.96 -15.91 22.00
N GLY A 82 -5.09 -16.90 21.10
CA GLY A 82 -6.19 -16.96 20.13
C GLY A 82 -6.03 -16.11 18.87
N SER A 83 -5.09 -15.16 18.83
CA SER A 83 -4.85 -14.28 17.67
C SER A 83 -3.89 -14.85 16.60
N SER A 84 -3.40 -16.08 16.81
CA SER A 84 -2.35 -16.72 16.01
C SER A 84 -2.86 -17.96 15.29
N ASP A 85 -3.65 -17.78 14.23
CA ASP A 85 -4.32 -18.89 13.51
C ASP A 85 -3.37 -19.90 12.84
N PHE A 86 -2.11 -19.51 12.60
CA PHE A 86 -1.10 -20.35 11.93
C PHE A 86 0.00 -20.85 12.89
N GLY A 87 -0.23 -20.74 14.20
CA GLY A 87 0.76 -21.04 15.24
C GLY A 87 1.89 -20.01 15.35
N THR A 88 2.80 -20.23 16.30
CA THR A 88 3.86 -19.29 16.67
C THR A 88 5.26 -19.86 16.39
N PRO A 89 5.66 -20.03 15.12
CA PRO A 89 7.00 -20.55 14.80
C PRO A 89 8.14 -19.61 15.22
N ILE A 90 7.83 -18.36 15.55
CA ILE A 90 8.77 -17.35 16.03
C ILE A 90 8.61 -17.25 17.55
N GLY A 91 9.73 -17.28 18.27
CA GLY A 91 9.70 -17.08 19.73
C GLY A 91 9.25 -15.67 20.14
N GLU A 92 9.45 -15.36 21.42
CA GLU A 92 9.20 -14.02 21.96
C GLU A 92 10.05 -12.95 21.23
N LEU A 93 9.39 -11.88 20.80
CA LEU A 93 10.01 -10.80 20.06
C LEU A 93 10.31 -9.61 20.97
N PRO A 94 11.54 -9.06 20.97
CA PRO A 94 11.86 -7.85 21.71
C PRO A 94 10.99 -6.68 21.23
N MET A 95 10.62 -5.79 22.14
CA MET A 95 9.70 -4.66 21.88
C MET A 95 10.13 -3.72 20.75
N ILE A 96 11.43 -3.73 20.38
CA ILE A 96 11.94 -2.94 19.26
C ILE A 96 11.42 -3.42 17.89
N ILE A 97 11.05 -4.69 17.77
CA ILE A 97 10.52 -5.27 16.55
C ILE A 97 8.99 -5.12 16.57
N PRO A 98 8.30 -4.65 15.52
CA PRO A 98 6.84 -4.64 15.50
C PRO A 98 6.30 -6.08 15.35
N LEU A 99 5.12 -6.41 15.87
CA LEU A 99 4.56 -7.77 15.70
C LEU A 99 4.30 -8.12 14.22
N GLY A 100 3.92 -7.13 13.41
CA GLY A 100 3.78 -7.27 11.96
C GLY A 100 5.09 -7.31 11.18
N PHE A 101 6.25 -7.53 11.81
CA PHE A 101 7.58 -7.44 11.17
C PHE A 101 7.75 -8.35 9.94
N LEU A 102 7.02 -9.46 9.87
CA LEU A 102 7.14 -10.38 8.74
C LEU A 102 6.44 -9.80 7.51
N VAL A 103 5.21 -9.32 7.65
CA VAL A 103 4.38 -8.92 6.49
C VAL A 103 4.49 -7.44 6.15
N LEU A 104 4.54 -6.55 7.14
CA LEU A 104 4.51 -5.11 6.92
C LEU A 104 5.65 -4.60 6.02
N PRO A 105 6.91 -5.05 6.14
CA PRO A 105 7.97 -4.63 5.23
C PRO A 105 7.73 -5.04 3.78
N PHE A 106 7.14 -6.22 3.52
CA PHE A 106 6.83 -6.64 2.16
C PHE A 106 5.64 -5.88 1.58
N LEU A 107 4.60 -5.59 2.38
CA LEU A 107 3.47 -4.77 1.93
C LEU A 107 3.90 -3.31 1.68
N LEU A 108 4.77 -2.78 2.54
CA LEU A 108 5.40 -1.48 2.33
C LEU A 108 6.24 -1.52 1.05
N GLY A 109 7.04 -2.56 0.86
CA GLY A 109 7.79 -2.80 -0.37
C GLY A 109 6.88 -2.85 -1.60
N PHE A 110 5.75 -3.55 -1.52
CA PHE A 110 4.76 -3.62 -2.60
C PHE A 110 4.23 -2.23 -2.97
N ARG A 111 3.91 -1.39 -1.98
CA ARG A 111 3.49 0.00 -2.22
C ARG A 111 4.64 0.85 -2.74
N LEU A 112 5.79 0.91 -2.05
CA LEU A 112 6.92 1.78 -2.42
C LEU A 112 7.52 1.46 -3.80
N THR A 113 7.43 0.21 -4.25
CA THR A 113 7.90 -0.21 -5.57
C THR A 113 6.87 -0.06 -6.69
N CYS A 114 5.60 0.20 -6.34
CA CYS A 114 4.53 0.39 -7.30
C CYS A 114 4.75 1.67 -8.14
N TYR A 115 4.46 1.57 -9.43
CA TYR A 115 4.57 2.69 -10.38
C TYR A 115 3.81 3.95 -9.92
N TYR A 116 2.59 3.77 -9.36
CA TYR A 116 1.80 4.89 -8.85
C TYR A 116 2.48 5.57 -7.66
N TYR A 117 2.87 4.80 -6.64
CA TYR A 117 3.53 5.35 -5.46
C TYR A 117 4.86 5.99 -5.80
N ARG A 118 5.63 5.40 -6.72
CA ARG A 118 6.84 6.00 -7.27
C ARG A 118 6.58 7.41 -7.78
N LYS A 119 5.58 7.56 -8.66
CA LYS A 119 5.14 8.87 -9.11
C LYS A 119 4.72 9.78 -7.95
N ALA A 120 4.02 9.25 -6.96
CA ALA A 120 3.55 10.00 -5.79
C ALA A 120 4.73 10.63 -5.02
N TYR A 121 5.66 9.82 -4.50
CA TYR A 121 6.77 10.36 -3.69
C TYR A 121 7.87 11.03 -4.53
N TYR A 122 8.06 10.66 -5.81
CA TYR A 122 8.96 11.42 -6.71
C TYR A 122 8.46 12.85 -6.87
N ARG A 123 7.14 13.05 -6.99
CA ARG A 123 6.56 14.39 -7.15
C ARG A 123 6.43 15.15 -5.82
N SER A 124 5.97 14.47 -4.77
CA SER A 124 5.62 15.13 -3.51
C SER A 124 6.77 15.29 -2.53
N VAL A 125 7.76 14.39 -2.56
CA VAL A 125 8.92 14.40 -1.66
C VAL A 125 10.17 14.85 -2.39
N TRP A 126 10.44 14.31 -3.58
CA TRP A 126 11.66 14.61 -4.35
C TRP A 126 11.51 15.72 -5.37
N PHE A 127 10.30 16.22 -5.64
CA PHE A 127 10.11 17.29 -6.62
C PHE A 127 10.71 16.96 -8.01
N SER A 128 10.56 15.72 -8.49
CA SER A 128 11.20 15.24 -9.74
C SER A 128 10.21 14.80 -10.84
N PRO A 129 9.77 15.72 -11.72
CA PRO A 129 9.37 17.10 -11.40
C PRO A 129 8.02 17.10 -10.66
N PRO A 130 7.73 18.08 -9.78
CA PRO A 130 6.53 18.07 -8.93
C PRO A 130 5.22 18.20 -9.73
N ALA A 131 5.25 18.87 -10.87
CA ALA A 131 4.12 19.00 -11.78
C ALA A 131 4.60 19.24 -13.22
N CYS A 132 3.69 19.07 -14.20
CA CYS A 132 3.97 19.48 -15.58
C CYS A 132 4.30 20.98 -15.61
N ALA A 133 5.27 21.39 -16.44
CA ALA A 133 5.76 22.77 -16.56
C ALA A 133 6.32 23.40 -15.27
N VAL A 134 6.69 22.58 -14.29
CA VAL A 134 7.46 22.99 -13.11
C VAL A 134 8.78 22.24 -13.15
N ALA A 135 9.89 22.97 -13.23
CA ALA A 135 11.21 22.36 -13.37
C ALA A 135 11.59 21.56 -12.11
N GLU A 136 12.27 20.43 -12.30
CA GLU A 136 12.88 19.70 -11.20
C GLU A 136 14.07 20.50 -10.62
N PRO A 137 14.29 20.48 -9.30
CA PRO A 137 15.44 21.15 -8.68
C PRO A 137 16.73 20.32 -8.83
N HIS A 138 16.61 19.03 -9.16
CA HIS A 138 17.73 18.11 -9.29
C HIS A 138 18.57 18.40 -10.55
N ARG A 139 19.90 18.49 -10.39
CA ARG A 139 20.83 18.72 -11.51
C ARG A 139 21.18 17.45 -12.28
N THR A 140 21.10 16.30 -11.62
CA THR A 140 21.53 15.01 -12.16
C THR A 140 20.52 13.93 -11.82
N TYR A 141 20.07 13.19 -12.84
CA TYR A 141 19.24 12.01 -12.67
C TYR A 141 20.11 10.76 -12.76
N THR A 142 20.27 10.04 -11.66
CA THR A 142 21.01 8.76 -11.64
C THR A 142 20.14 7.57 -12.04
N GLY A 143 18.83 7.77 -12.18
CA GLY A 143 17.87 6.71 -12.46
C GLY A 143 17.72 5.67 -11.34
N GLU A 144 16.96 4.63 -11.63
CA GLU A 144 16.68 3.49 -10.74
C GLU A 144 17.71 2.37 -10.89
N THR A 145 18.94 2.69 -11.29
CA THR A 145 19.99 1.71 -11.60
C THR A 145 20.97 1.50 -10.46
N ARG A 146 20.84 2.25 -9.35
CA ARG A 146 21.73 2.19 -8.18
C ARG A 146 20.94 2.03 -6.89
N LEU A 147 21.57 1.45 -5.87
CA LEU A 147 21.00 1.41 -4.52
C LEU A 147 20.77 2.84 -3.99
N PRO A 148 19.63 3.10 -3.31
CA PRO A 148 18.55 2.17 -2.96
C PRO A 148 17.47 2.00 -4.05
N LEU A 149 17.45 2.82 -5.10
CA LEU A 149 16.37 2.87 -6.10
C LEU A 149 16.28 1.63 -6.99
N ILE A 150 17.32 0.79 -7.08
CA ILE A 150 17.25 -0.47 -7.83
C ILE A 150 16.18 -1.44 -7.30
N VAL A 151 15.82 -1.34 -6.01
CA VAL A 151 14.76 -2.15 -5.37
C VAL A 151 13.40 -1.90 -6.02
N GLN A 152 13.22 -0.77 -6.69
CA GLN A 152 12.01 -0.44 -7.45
C GLN A 152 11.68 -1.47 -8.54
N ASN A 153 12.67 -2.22 -9.04
CA ASN A 153 12.47 -3.29 -10.02
C ASN A 153 11.92 -4.59 -9.40
N ALA A 154 11.90 -4.70 -8.07
CA ALA A 154 11.44 -5.90 -7.36
C ALA A 154 9.91 -5.96 -7.18
N HIS A 155 9.15 -4.98 -7.69
CA HIS A 155 7.69 -4.91 -7.51
C HIS A 155 6.96 -6.21 -7.86
N ARG A 156 7.41 -6.90 -8.92
CA ARG A 156 6.84 -8.19 -9.34
C ARG A 156 6.92 -9.28 -8.27
N TYR A 157 7.94 -9.25 -7.40
CA TYR A 157 8.11 -10.24 -6.34
C TYR A 157 7.23 -9.89 -5.14
N PHE A 158 7.20 -8.61 -4.76
CA PHE A 158 6.29 -8.14 -3.71
C PHE A 158 4.81 -8.40 -4.04
N PHE A 159 4.44 -8.37 -5.32
CA PHE A 159 3.09 -8.74 -5.77
C PHE A 159 2.67 -10.16 -5.34
N TYR A 160 3.57 -11.15 -5.44
CA TYR A 160 3.25 -12.52 -5.01
C TYR A 160 3.07 -12.62 -3.49
N VAL A 161 3.88 -11.90 -2.72
CA VAL A 161 3.69 -11.82 -1.26
C VAL A 161 2.36 -11.14 -0.93
N ALA A 162 2.02 -10.05 -1.62
CA ALA A 162 0.74 -9.35 -1.43
C ALA A 162 -0.47 -10.24 -1.76
N LEU A 163 -0.36 -11.16 -2.74
CA LEU A 163 -1.41 -12.16 -3.00
C LEU A 163 -1.59 -13.11 -1.82
N VAL A 164 -0.51 -13.64 -1.26
CA VAL A 164 -0.56 -14.53 -0.07
C VAL A 164 -1.19 -13.79 1.11
N VAL A 165 -0.76 -12.56 1.36
CA VAL A 165 -1.31 -11.75 2.46
C VAL A 165 -2.78 -11.41 2.21
N SER A 166 -3.21 -11.17 0.96
CA SER A 166 -4.63 -10.95 0.65
C SER A 166 -5.47 -12.21 0.93
N LEU A 167 -4.93 -13.41 0.69
CA LEU A 167 -5.57 -14.67 1.05
C LEU A 167 -5.68 -14.83 2.57
N ILE A 168 -4.62 -14.51 3.31
CA ILE A 168 -4.63 -14.54 4.79
C ILE A 168 -5.69 -13.57 5.34
N ASN A 169 -5.72 -12.32 4.87
CA ASN A 169 -6.75 -11.37 5.29
C ASN A 169 -8.17 -11.84 4.90
N THR A 170 -8.30 -12.61 3.81
CA THR A 170 -9.59 -13.23 3.44
C THR A 170 -10.00 -14.30 4.45
N TYR A 171 -9.05 -15.11 4.91
CA TYR A 171 -9.28 -16.05 5.99
C TYR A 171 -9.73 -15.34 7.28
N ASP A 172 -9.05 -14.26 7.67
CA ASP A 172 -9.43 -13.48 8.86
C ASP A 172 -10.83 -12.88 8.74
N ALA A 173 -11.18 -12.37 7.55
CA ALA A 173 -12.53 -11.87 7.31
C ALA A 173 -13.60 -12.97 7.34
N ILE A 174 -13.26 -14.21 6.99
CA ILE A 174 -14.16 -15.36 7.15
C ILE A 174 -14.29 -15.73 8.64
N ARG A 175 -13.20 -15.70 9.41
CA ARG A 175 -13.20 -15.95 10.86
C ARG A 175 -14.02 -14.91 11.62
N ALA A 176 -14.05 -13.68 11.13
CA ALA A 176 -14.87 -12.59 11.65
C ALA A 176 -16.39 -12.83 11.56
N PHE A 177 -16.86 -13.91 10.93
CA PHE A 177 -18.27 -14.32 10.98
C PHE A 177 -18.62 -15.13 12.23
N HIS A 178 -18.08 -14.73 13.38
CA HIS A 178 -18.31 -15.39 14.67
C HIS A 178 -19.31 -14.62 15.53
N GLY A 179 -20.22 -15.35 16.18
CA GLY A 179 -21.15 -14.87 17.20
C GLY A 179 -20.52 -14.86 18.59
N ALA A 180 -21.08 -14.06 19.51
CA ALA A 180 -20.59 -14.01 20.90
C ALA A 180 -20.74 -15.34 21.65
N ASP A 181 -21.66 -16.18 21.18
CA ASP A 181 -22.00 -17.51 21.73
C ASP A 181 -21.16 -18.64 21.12
N GLY A 182 -20.21 -18.32 20.23
CA GLY A 182 -19.44 -19.30 19.46
C GLY A 182 -20.07 -19.68 18.12
N GLY A 183 -21.24 -19.12 17.79
CA GLY A 183 -22.01 -19.41 16.58
C GLY A 183 -21.61 -18.57 15.36
N PHE A 184 -22.51 -18.50 14.39
CA PHE A 184 -22.37 -17.63 13.22
C PHE A 184 -22.93 -16.25 13.55
N GLY A 185 -22.10 -15.22 13.40
CA GLY A 185 -22.49 -13.86 13.72
C GLY A 185 -22.03 -12.84 12.69
N ILE A 186 -22.78 -11.75 12.58
CA ILE A 186 -22.43 -10.62 11.71
C ILE A 186 -22.50 -9.35 12.55
N GLY A 187 -21.34 -8.72 12.72
CA GLY A 187 -21.21 -7.39 13.29
C GLY A 187 -20.84 -6.34 12.26
N LEU A 188 -20.91 -5.07 12.67
CA LEU A 188 -20.36 -3.98 11.89
C LEU A 188 -18.85 -4.18 11.65
N GLY A 189 -18.11 -4.73 12.62
CA GLY A 189 -16.71 -5.11 12.43
C GLY A 189 -16.50 -6.11 11.30
N THR A 190 -17.34 -7.15 11.22
CA THR A 190 -17.33 -8.14 10.13
C THR A 190 -17.51 -7.45 8.77
N LEU A 191 -18.48 -6.55 8.64
CA LEU A 191 -18.73 -5.83 7.40
C LEU A 191 -17.54 -4.92 7.01
N ILE A 192 -16.94 -4.24 7.98
CA ILE A 192 -15.76 -3.40 7.77
C ILE A 192 -14.57 -4.25 7.30
N MET A 193 -14.34 -5.42 7.91
CA MET A 193 -13.26 -6.34 7.51
C MET A 193 -13.48 -6.89 6.09
N VAL A 194 -14.70 -7.34 5.77
CA VAL A 194 -15.04 -7.83 4.43
C VAL A 194 -14.86 -6.74 3.37
N CYS A 195 -15.34 -5.52 3.64
CA CYS A 195 -15.15 -4.37 2.75
C CYS A 195 -13.67 -4.08 2.51
N ASN A 196 -12.87 -4.09 3.59
CA ASN A 196 -11.43 -3.92 3.48
C ASN A 196 -10.77 -5.00 2.62
N VAL A 197 -11.09 -6.28 2.84
CA VAL A 197 -10.55 -7.39 2.05
C VAL A 197 -10.92 -7.29 0.57
N ILE A 198 -12.17 -6.94 0.25
CA ILE A 198 -12.61 -6.73 -1.13
C ILE A 198 -11.80 -5.62 -1.79
N LEU A 199 -11.57 -4.51 -1.08
CA LEU A 199 -10.77 -3.40 -1.60
C LEU A 199 -9.28 -3.75 -1.72
N LEU A 200 -8.72 -4.54 -0.79
CA LEU A 200 -7.37 -5.06 -0.88
C LEU A 200 -7.22 -5.95 -2.12
N TRP A 201 -8.16 -6.85 -2.38
CA TRP A 201 -8.17 -7.65 -3.61
C TRP A 201 -8.26 -6.77 -4.85
N ALA A 202 -9.19 -5.81 -4.89
CA ALA A 202 -9.34 -4.88 -6.01
C ALA A 202 -8.03 -4.11 -6.29
N TYR A 203 -7.35 -3.64 -5.25
CA TYR A 203 -6.04 -2.99 -5.38
C TYR A 203 -4.96 -3.96 -5.91
N THR A 204 -4.87 -5.18 -5.36
CA THR A 204 -3.89 -6.19 -5.78
C THR A 204 -4.09 -6.60 -7.23
N VAL A 205 -5.33 -6.92 -7.64
CA VAL A 205 -5.62 -7.37 -9.02
C VAL A 205 -5.58 -6.23 -10.05
N SER A 206 -5.76 -4.97 -9.63
CA SER A 206 -5.65 -3.82 -10.54
C SER A 206 -4.20 -3.43 -10.88
N CYS A 207 -3.20 -4.11 -10.31
CA CYS A 207 -1.79 -3.78 -10.52
C CYS A 207 -1.29 -4.11 -11.94
N HIS A 208 -0.31 -3.35 -12.43
CA HIS A 208 0.43 -3.65 -13.66
C HIS A 208 1.09 -5.05 -13.64
N SER A 209 1.56 -5.51 -12.49
CA SER A 209 2.11 -6.87 -12.34
C SER A 209 1.04 -7.93 -12.62
N CYS A 210 -0.18 -7.76 -12.10
CA CYS A 210 -1.29 -8.67 -12.39
C CYS A 210 -1.64 -8.66 -13.88
N ARG A 211 -1.71 -7.46 -14.49
CA ARG A 211 -1.93 -7.30 -15.94
C ARG A 211 -0.86 -8.03 -16.77
N HIS A 212 0.40 -7.93 -16.36
CA HIS A 212 1.49 -8.65 -17.02
C HIS A 212 1.40 -10.17 -16.84
N VAL A 213 1.00 -10.66 -15.66
CA VAL A 213 0.80 -12.10 -15.42
C VAL A 213 -0.33 -12.65 -16.30
N THR A 214 -1.45 -11.93 -16.44
CA THR A 214 -2.62 -12.42 -17.19
C THR A 214 -2.41 -12.38 -18.71
N GLY A 215 -1.89 -11.27 -19.25
CA GLY A 215 -1.77 -11.06 -20.71
C GLY A 215 -0.35 -10.97 -21.25
N GLY A 216 0.68 -11.07 -20.40
CA GLY A 216 2.07 -10.96 -20.82
C GLY A 216 2.49 -12.07 -21.78
N ARG A 217 3.33 -11.70 -22.74
CA ARG A 217 3.89 -12.58 -23.80
C ARG A 217 2.86 -13.22 -24.74
N LEU A 218 1.60 -12.76 -24.73
CA LEU A 218 0.62 -13.18 -25.72
C LEU A 218 0.95 -12.53 -27.07
N THR A 219 1.16 -13.35 -28.10
CA THR A 219 1.36 -12.91 -29.49
C THR A 219 0.08 -12.96 -30.32
N HIS A 220 -0.91 -13.77 -29.90
CA HIS A 220 -2.19 -13.93 -30.59
C HIS A 220 -3.33 -13.95 -29.56
N PHE A 221 -4.19 -12.92 -29.55
CA PHE A 221 -5.32 -12.88 -28.61
C PHE A 221 -6.45 -13.83 -28.97
N SER A 222 -6.68 -14.09 -30.27
CA SER A 222 -7.70 -15.01 -30.76
C SER A 222 -7.48 -16.46 -30.32
N LYS A 223 -6.21 -16.89 -30.17
CA LYS A 223 -5.84 -18.23 -29.70
C LYS A 223 -5.89 -18.38 -28.17
N HIS A 224 -6.03 -17.28 -27.44
CA HIS A 224 -6.05 -17.28 -25.96
C HIS A 224 -7.21 -16.42 -25.41
N PRO A 225 -8.47 -16.73 -25.76
CA PRO A 225 -9.62 -15.88 -25.46
C PRO A 225 -9.85 -15.67 -23.95
N ILE A 226 -9.59 -16.69 -23.12
CA ILE A 226 -9.74 -16.58 -21.66
C ILE A 226 -8.70 -15.61 -21.07
N ARG A 227 -7.42 -15.76 -21.44
CA ARG A 227 -6.35 -14.88 -20.96
C ARG A 227 -6.56 -13.45 -21.44
N TYR A 228 -6.99 -13.27 -22.69
CA TYR A 228 -7.35 -11.95 -23.23
C TYR A 228 -8.50 -11.33 -22.44
N ARG A 229 -9.56 -12.08 -22.16
CA ARG A 229 -10.69 -11.62 -21.33
C ARG A 229 -10.20 -11.19 -19.94
N LEU A 230 -9.46 -12.03 -19.23
CA LEU A 230 -8.91 -11.69 -17.91
C LEU A 230 -8.03 -10.44 -17.95
N TRP A 231 -7.16 -10.34 -18.95
CA TRP A 231 -6.32 -9.17 -19.17
C TRP A 231 -7.15 -7.89 -19.40
N THR A 232 -8.25 -7.98 -20.15
CA THR A 232 -9.16 -6.85 -20.38
C THR A 232 -9.82 -6.39 -19.08
N TRP A 233 -10.34 -7.32 -18.26
CA TRP A 233 -10.92 -7.00 -16.95
C TRP A 233 -9.89 -6.33 -16.02
N VAL A 234 -8.70 -6.90 -15.92
CA VAL A 234 -7.59 -6.33 -15.14
C VAL A 234 -7.18 -4.96 -15.69
N SER A 235 -7.16 -4.78 -17.02
CA SER A 235 -6.84 -3.50 -17.65
C SER A 235 -7.87 -2.41 -17.32
N THR A 236 -9.16 -2.76 -17.26
CA THR A 236 -10.21 -1.84 -16.83
C THR A 236 -10.00 -1.41 -15.38
N LEU A 237 -9.78 -2.35 -14.47
CA LEU A 237 -9.51 -2.04 -13.05
C LEU A 237 -8.22 -1.23 -12.87
N ASN A 238 -7.19 -1.49 -13.68
CA ASN A 238 -5.91 -0.79 -13.62
C ASN A 238 -6.05 0.73 -13.85
N THR A 239 -7.03 1.18 -14.63
CA THR A 239 -7.31 2.63 -14.80
C THR A 239 -7.68 3.33 -13.49
N ARG A 240 -8.19 2.57 -12.51
CA ARG A 240 -8.60 3.04 -11.19
C ARG A 240 -7.58 2.72 -10.10
N HIS A 241 -6.41 2.15 -10.45
CA HIS A 241 -5.43 1.66 -9.48
C HIS A 241 -4.98 2.74 -8.48
N MET A 242 -4.82 3.99 -8.93
CA MET A 242 -4.54 5.13 -8.03
C MET A 242 -5.65 5.35 -6.99
N GLN A 243 -6.92 5.30 -7.41
CA GLN A 243 -8.05 5.49 -6.50
C GLN A 243 -8.10 4.34 -5.49
N LEU A 244 -7.93 3.10 -5.97
CA LEU A 244 -7.86 1.90 -5.13
C LEU A 244 -6.69 1.94 -4.13
N ALA A 245 -5.55 2.52 -4.53
CA ALA A 245 -4.41 2.69 -3.64
C ALA A 245 -4.75 3.55 -2.42
N TRP A 246 -5.42 4.69 -2.64
CA TRP A 246 -5.84 5.58 -1.55
C TRP A 246 -6.99 5.01 -0.72
N THR A 247 -8.00 4.42 -1.37
CA THR A 247 -9.12 3.83 -0.65
C THR A 247 -8.65 2.71 0.26
N THR A 248 -7.71 1.87 -0.18
CA THR A 248 -7.15 0.81 0.69
C THR A 248 -6.32 1.35 1.84
N LEU A 249 -5.60 2.47 1.69
CA LEU A 249 -4.93 3.11 2.83
C LEU A 249 -5.94 3.59 3.86
N ALA A 250 -7.03 4.21 3.39
CA ALA A 250 -8.09 4.70 4.26
C ALA A 250 -8.82 3.53 4.96
N THR A 251 -9.19 2.48 4.23
CA THR A 251 -9.88 1.33 4.83
C THR A 251 -9.00 0.56 5.79
N LEU A 252 -7.70 0.44 5.53
CA LEU A 252 -6.77 -0.16 6.49
C LEU A 252 -6.76 0.59 7.83
N ILE A 253 -6.72 1.92 7.81
CA ILE A 253 -6.82 2.75 9.02
C ILE A 253 -8.18 2.52 9.68
N VAL A 254 -9.28 2.60 8.93
CA VAL A 254 -10.64 2.45 9.46
C VAL A 254 -10.86 1.09 10.11
N THR A 255 -10.44 0.01 9.44
CA THR A 255 -10.57 -1.36 9.96
C THR A 255 -9.74 -1.54 11.21
N ASP A 256 -8.47 -1.14 11.20
CA ASP A 256 -7.61 -1.26 12.38
C ASP A 256 -8.12 -0.41 13.56
N PHE A 257 -8.52 0.83 13.30
CA PHE A 257 -9.04 1.72 14.33
C PHE A 257 -10.35 1.20 14.93
N TYR A 258 -11.27 0.69 14.10
CA TYR A 258 -12.52 0.10 14.58
C TYR A 258 -12.24 -1.10 15.48
N VAL A 259 -11.42 -2.05 15.01
CA VAL A 259 -11.06 -3.24 15.79
C VAL A 259 -10.32 -2.83 17.07
N MET A 260 -9.47 -1.81 17.04
CA MET A 260 -8.82 -1.27 18.24
C MET A 260 -9.83 -0.72 19.26
N LEU A 261 -10.84 0.03 18.82
CA LEU A 261 -11.86 0.57 19.71
C LEU A 261 -12.70 -0.54 20.36
N VAL A 262 -13.03 -1.59 19.60
CA VAL A 262 -13.75 -2.76 20.13
C VAL A 262 -12.86 -3.57 21.07
N ALA A 263 -11.63 -3.88 20.67
CA ALA A 263 -10.68 -4.67 21.45
C ALA A 263 -10.24 -3.98 22.76
N SER A 264 -10.26 -2.65 22.79
CA SER A 264 -10.00 -1.86 24.01
C SER A 264 -11.23 -1.70 24.91
N GLY A 265 -12.41 -2.15 24.48
CA GLY A 265 -13.67 -1.94 25.19
C GLY A 265 -14.18 -0.49 25.14
N THR A 266 -13.61 0.36 24.28
CA THR A 266 -14.05 1.77 24.13
C THR A 266 -15.45 1.84 23.50
N ILE A 267 -15.74 0.93 22.58
CA ILE A 267 -17.07 0.75 21.99
C ILE A 267 -17.43 -0.75 21.97
N SER A 268 -18.71 -1.06 22.01
CA SER A 268 -19.22 -2.40 21.69
C SER A 268 -19.35 -2.57 20.18
N ASP A 269 -19.12 -3.78 19.67
CA ASP A 269 -19.41 -4.09 18.27
C ASP A 269 -20.93 -4.05 18.01
N LEU A 270 -21.36 -3.31 16.99
CA LEU A 270 -22.77 -3.24 16.61
C LEU A 270 -23.17 -4.54 15.90
N ARG A 271 -23.90 -5.41 16.61
CA ARG A 271 -24.35 -6.72 16.09
C ARG A 271 -25.62 -6.60 15.26
N LEU A 272 -25.58 -7.20 14.06
CA LEU A 272 -26.75 -7.37 13.18
C LEU A 272 -27.33 -8.78 13.33
N ILE A 273 -26.44 -9.77 13.45
CA ILE A 273 -26.75 -11.17 13.71
C ILE A 273 -25.81 -11.63 14.82
N ASN A 274 -26.36 -12.34 15.81
CA ASN A 274 -25.60 -12.96 16.88
C ASN A 274 -25.70 -14.47 16.77
#